data_AF-A0A520JGS7-F1
#
_entry.id   AF-A0A520JGS7-F1
#
_cell.length_a   1.000
_cell.length_b   1.000
_cell.length_c   1.000
_cell.angle_alpha   90.00
_cell.angle_beta   90.00
_cell.angle_gamma   90.00
#
_symmetry.space_group_name_H-M   'P 1'
#
loop_
_entity.id
_entity.type
_entity.pdbx_description
1 polymer ?
#
loop_
_entity_poly.entity_id
_entity_poly.type
_entity_poly.pdbx_seq_one_letter_code
_entity_poly.pdbx_strand_id
1 'polypeptide(L)' 'PEGTRVSPGEHPPLKPGFAGLYRALNMPTVPIACDSGLVWPKEGPKLPGVITFRFGEVVPPGLPREEAEQRVHAAMNALD' A
#
# COMPACT_ATOMS: atom_id res chain seq x y z
N PRO A 1 -6.14 1.14 3.37
CA PRO A 1 -5.63 0.29 2.27
C PRO A 1 -6.73 0.01 1.25
N GLU A 2 -6.36 -0.37 0.02
CA GLU A 2 -7.29 -0.51 -1.13
C GLU A 2 -8.34 -1.62 -0.92
N GLY A 3 -8.01 -2.60 -0.07
CA GLY A 3 -8.96 -3.59 0.45
C GLY A 3 -9.41 -4.64 -0.55
N THR A 4 -8.74 -4.76 -1.70
CA THR A 4 -8.74 -5.92 -2.57
C THR A 4 -7.44 -5.92 -3.36
N ARG A 5 -7.08 -7.06 -3.98
CA ARG A 5 -5.95 -7.10 -4.92
C ARG A 5 -6.33 -6.34 -6.18
N VAL A 6 -5.39 -5.57 -6.69
CA VAL A 6 -5.53 -4.68 -7.85
C VAL A 6 -4.58 -5.15 -8.95
N SER A 7 -4.91 -4.85 -10.21
CA SER A 7 -4.05 -5.19 -11.34
C SER A 7 -2.74 -4.40 -11.24
N PRO A 8 -1.58 -4.98 -11.62
CA PRO A 8 -0.32 -4.23 -11.67
C PRO A 8 -0.46 -2.93 -12.48
N GLY A 9 0.06 -1.81 -11.96
CA GLY A 9 -0.04 -0.49 -12.57
C GLY A 9 -1.35 0.28 -12.32
N GLU A 10 -2.34 -0.29 -11.63
CA GLU A 10 -3.53 0.44 -11.18
C GLU A 10 -3.39 0.88 -9.73
N HIS A 11 -3.70 2.16 -9.43
CA HIS A 11 -3.52 2.76 -8.11
C HIS A 11 -4.83 3.36 -7.56
N PRO A 12 -5.84 2.54 -7.21
CA PRO A 12 -7.08 3.05 -6.68
C PRO A 12 -6.87 3.75 -5.33
N PRO A 13 -7.79 4.64 -4.93
CA PRO A 13 -7.66 5.38 -3.69
C PRO A 13 -7.72 4.45 -2.47
N LEU A 14 -7.03 4.85 -1.40
CA LEU A 14 -7.11 4.16 -0.11
C LEU A 14 -8.53 4.22 0.46
N LYS A 15 -9.02 3.10 0.99
CA LYS A 15 -10.30 3.08 1.72
C LYS A 15 -10.19 3.83 3.06
N PRO A 16 -11.30 4.44 3.52
CA PRO A 16 -11.32 5.30 4.71
C PRO A 16 -10.89 4.62 6.01
N GLY A 17 -10.92 3.28 6.08
CA GLY A 17 -10.46 2.52 7.23
C GLY A 17 -8.98 2.75 7.58
N PHE A 18 -8.14 3.13 6.59
CA PHE A 18 -6.76 3.53 6.87
C PHE A 18 -6.69 4.76 7.78
N ALA A 19 -7.33 5.85 7.37
CA ALA A 19 -7.31 7.10 8.12
C ALA A 19 -7.91 6.94 9.52
N GLY A 20 -8.95 6.10 9.65
CA GLY A 20 -9.53 5.75 10.95
C GLY A 20 -8.51 5.11 11.89
N LEU A 21 -7.82 4.06 11.44
CA LEU A 21 -6.80 3.37 12.22
C LEU A 21 -5.58 4.25 12.53
N TYR A 22 -5.07 4.97 11.52
CA TYR A 22 -3.91 5.85 11.68
C TYR A 22 -4.14 6.91 12.78
N ARG A 23 -5.33 7.54 12.79
CA ARG A 23 -5.70 8.52 13.82
C ARG A 23 -5.95 7.88 15.19
N ALA A 24 -6.62 6.74 15.24
CA ALA A 24 -6.99 6.10 16.49
C ALA A 24 -5.78 5.52 17.24
N LEU A 25 -4.82 4.94 16.50
CA LEU A 25 -3.65 4.30 17.08
C LEU A 25 -2.52 5.29 17.37
N ASN A 26 -2.47 6.43 16.67
CA ASN A 26 -1.43 7.45 16.83
C ASN A 26 -0.01 6.85 16.80
N MET A 27 0.21 5.92 15.87
CA MET A 27 1.45 5.17 15.71
C MET A 27 2.12 5.48 14.36
N PRO A 28 3.46 5.36 14.29
CA PRO A 28 4.16 5.42 13.01
C PRO A 28 3.66 4.32 12.07
N THR A 29 3.54 4.65 10.79
CA THR A 29 3.11 3.73 9.72
C THR A 29 4.25 3.54 8.73
N VAL A 30 4.57 2.28 8.41
CA VAL A 30 5.57 1.95 7.39
C VAL A 30 4.84 1.47 6.14
N PRO A 31 4.85 2.22 5.02
CA PRO A 31 4.30 1.76 3.76
C PRO A 31 5.19 0.68 3.16
N ILE A 32 4.57 -0.33 2.53
CA ILE A 32 5.29 -1.42 1.87
C ILE A 32 4.73 -1.54 0.45
N ALA A 33 5.60 -1.41 -0.55
CA ALA A 33 5.29 -1.75 -1.93
C ALA A 33 5.57 -3.24 -2.17
N CYS A 34 4.71 -3.88 -2.97
CA CYS A 34 4.79 -5.30 -3.29
C CYS A 34 4.35 -5.55 -4.74
N ASP A 35 5.23 -6.15 -5.54
CA ASP A 35 4.98 -6.46 -6.97
C ASP A 35 4.41 -7.87 -7.19
N SER A 36 3.92 -8.53 -6.13
CA SER A 36 3.43 -9.92 -6.20
C SER A 36 2.35 -10.17 -7.26
N GLY A 37 1.60 -9.13 -7.64
CA GLY A 37 0.59 -9.20 -8.70
C GLY A 37 1.14 -9.62 -10.07
N LEU A 38 2.45 -9.48 -10.30
CA LEU A 38 3.12 -9.90 -11.54
C LEU A 38 3.18 -11.42 -11.71
N VAL A 39 3.28 -12.17 -10.60
CA VAL A 39 3.39 -13.65 -10.62
C VAL A 39 2.16 -14.33 -10.01
N TRP A 40 1.48 -13.66 -9.07
CA TRP A 40 0.29 -14.13 -8.35
C TRP A 40 -0.89 -13.16 -8.53
N PRO A 41 -1.47 -13.09 -9.74
CA PRO A 41 -2.55 -12.16 -10.05
C PRO A 41 -3.82 -12.43 -9.23
N LYS A 42 -4.74 -11.47 -9.24
CA LYS A 42 -6.06 -11.62 -8.61
C LYS A 42 -6.81 -12.84 -9.16
N GLU A 43 -6.79 -12.98 -10.48
CA GLU A 43 -7.41 -14.04 -11.27
C GLU A 43 -6.34 -14.71 -12.14
N GLY A 44 -6.33 -16.04 -12.21
CA GLY A 44 -5.35 -16.81 -12.98
C GLY A 44 -4.40 -17.67 -12.13
N PRO A 45 -3.48 -18.40 -12.80
CA PRO A 45 -2.55 -19.30 -12.12
C PRO A 45 -1.47 -18.52 -11.37
N LYS A 46 -1.04 -19.08 -10.24
CA LYS A 46 0.12 -18.57 -9.48
C LYS A 46 1.38 -19.23 -10.03
N LEU A 47 2.27 -18.41 -10.58
CA LEU A 47 3.50 -18.88 -11.19
C LEU A 47 4.69 -18.72 -10.21
N PRO A 48 5.73 -19.56 -10.33
CA PRO A 48 7.00 -19.30 -9.65
C PRO A 48 7.67 -18.05 -10.21
N GLY A 49 8.34 -17.29 -9.37
CA GLY A 49 9.07 -16.07 -9.75
C GLY A 49 9.55 -15.30 -8.52
N VAL A 50 10.09 -14.10 -8.75
CA VAL A 50 10.57 -13.22 -7.69
C VAL A 50 9.48 -12.23 -7.31
N ILE A 51 9.28 -12.03 -6.00
CA ILE A 51 8.41 -10.98 -5.45
C ILE A 51 9.31 -10.04 -4.66
N THR A 52 9.26 -8.76 -5.02
CA THR A 52 10.00 -7.69 -4.36
C THR A 52 9.11 -7.02 -3.33
N PHE A 53 9.63 -6.88 -2.11
CA PHE A 53 9.05 -6.03 -1.08
C PHE A 53 9.96 -4.83 -0.86
N ARG A 54 9.40 -3.62 -0.95
CA ARG A 54 10.12 -2.38 -0.64
C ARG A 54 9.47 -1.70 0.54
N PHE A 55 10.22 -1.56 1.62
CA PHE A 55 9.83 -0.76 2.79
C PHE A 55 10.10 0.71 2.48
N GLY A 56 9.07 1.53 2.53
CA GLY A 56 9.18 2.97 2.36
C GLY A 56 9.54 3.70 3.65
N GLU A 57 9.63 5.02 3.56
CA GLU A 57 9.89 5.87 4.71
C GLU A 57 8.76 5.81 5.75
N VAL A 58 9.14 5.90 7.02
CA VAL A 58 8.18 5.92 8.12
C VAL A 58 7.32 7.17 8.03
N VAL A 59 6.02 6.99 7.91
CA VAL A 59 5.03 8.06 8.03
C VAL A 59 4.80 8.30 9.53
N PRO A 60 5.21 9.46 10.08
CA PRO A 60 5.03 9.76 11.50
C PRO A 60 3.53 9.84 11.83
N PRO A 61 3.11 9.63 13.09
CA PRO A 61 1.73 9.82 13.49
C PRO A 61 1.33 11.31 13.54
N GLY A 62 0.02 11.59 13.53
CA GLY A 62 -0.52 12.93 13.74
C GLY A 62 -0.56 13.85 12.51
N LEU A 63 -0.16 13.39 11.32
CA LEU A 63 -0.30 14.17 10.09
C LEU A 63 -1.78 14.37 9.72
N PRO A 64 -2.09 15.44 8.94
CA PRO A 64 -3.37 15.57 8.27
C PRO A 64 -3.70 14.31 7.46
N ARG A 65 -4.98 13.93 7.45
CA ARG A 65 -5.45 12.70 6.79
C ARG A 65 -4.96 12.61 5.34
N GLU A 66 -5.18 13.67 4.57
CA GLU A 66 -4.84 13.71 3.15
C GLU A 66 -3.34 13.53 2.93
N GLU A 67 -2.52 14.16 3.76
CA GLU A 67 -1.07 14.04 3.68
C GLU A 67 -0.59 12.63 4.02
N ALA A 68 -1.14 12.02 5.08
CA ALA A 68 -0.82 10.64 5.43
C ALA A 68 -1.24 9.65 4.33
N GLU A 69 -2.45 9.83 3.78
CA GLU A 69 -2.96 9.00 2.67
C GLU A 69 -2.09 9.15 1.41
N GLN A 70 -1.72 10.37 1.02
CA GLN A 70 -0.85 10.62 -0.14
C GLN A 70 0.54 9.99 0.02
N ARG A 71 1.19 10.21 1.17
CA ARG A 71 2.52 9.63 1.44
C ARG A 71 2.51 8.10 1.40
N VAL A 72 1.51 7.48 2.04
CA VAL A 72 1.37 6.03 2.07
C VAL A 72 1.05 5.49 0.68
N HIS A 73 0.12 6.10 -0.04
CA HIS A 73 -0.29 5.66 -1.38
C HIS A 73 0.87 5.74 -2.37
N ALA A 74 1.61 6.84 -2.40
CA ALA A 74 2.78 6.98 -3.25
C ALA A 74 3.86 5.92 -2.93
N ALA A 75 4.14 5.70 -1.64
CA ALA A 75 5.17 4.76 -1.22
C ALA A 75 4.77 3.28 -1.44
N MET A 76 3.49 2.94 -1.32
CA MET A 76 2.97 1.58 -1.61
C MET A 76 3.05 1.22 -3.09
N ASN A 77 3.07 2.22 -3.98
CA ASN A 77 3.11 2.04 -5.43
C ASN A 77 4.52 2.29 -6.02
N ALA A 78 5.56 2.27 -5.18
CA ALA A 78 6.93 2.60 -5.59
C ALA A 78 7.66 1.48 -6.38
N LEU A 79 6.98 0.37 -6.68
CA LEU A 79 7.49 -0.76 -7.46
C LEU A 79 6.79 -0.93 -8.81
N ASP A 80 5.82 -0.07 -9.13
CA ASP A 80 5.17 -0.03 -10.44
C ASP A 80 5.99 0.76 -11.47
#